data_AF-A0A537PAY2-F1
#
_entry.id   AF-A0A537PAY2-F1
#
_cell.length_a   1.000
_cell.length_b   1.000
_cell.length_c   1.000
_cell.angle_alpha   90.00
_cell.angle_beta   90.00
_cell.angle_gamma   90.00
#
_symmetry.space_group_name_H-M   'P 1'
#
loop_
_entity.id
_entity.type
_entity.pdbx_description
1 polymer ?
#
loop_
_entity_poly.entity_id
_entity_poly.type
_entity_poly.pdbx_seq_one_letter_code
_entity_poly.pdbx_strand_id
1 'polypeptide(L)'
;MLQLPQLYAENIHRWLPELLYYSLTTLKIAAISFILAIAFGLLFALMRTSPNRWIRGIAVAYIEIVRGLPIVVLLYIVYFAPPQLFPDLNWQWFNAFSGAALGLALHGGAILAEVFRSGIEALH
;
A
#
# COMPACT_ATOMS: atom_id res chain seq x y z
N MET A 1 2.13 -27.79 -31.76
CA MET A 1 2.84 -26.54 -31.42
C MET A 1 1.79 -25.47 -31.15
N LEU A 2 1.87 -24.74 -30.03
CA LEU A 2 0.92 -23.65 -29.73
C LEU A 2 0.95 -22.62 -30.87
N GLN A 3 -0.20 -22.37 -31.48
CA GLN A 3 -0.40 -21.40 -32.56
C GLN A 3 -0.49 -19.96 -32.00
N LEU A 4 0.54 -19.56 -31.24
CA LEU A 4 0.56 -18.28 -30.53
C LEU A 4 0.28 -17.08 -31.45
N PRO A 5 0.89 -16.93 -32.65
CA PRO A 5 0.65 -15.76 -33.49
C PRO A 5 -0.82 -15.60 -33.92
N GLN A 6 -1.50 -16.71 -34.18
CA GLN A 6 -2.91 -16.73 -34.59
C GLN A 6 -3.82 -16.38 -33.41
N LEU A 7 -3.53 -16.92 -32.23
CA LEU A 7 -4.25 -16.59 -30.99
C LEU A 7 -4.13 -15.10 -30.63
N TYR A 8 -2.93 -14.51 -30.74
CA TYR A 8 -2.74 -13.07 -30.52
C TYR A 8 -3.51 -12.25 -31.55
N ALA A 9 -3.39 -12.57 -32.84
CA ALA A 9 -4.08 -11.83 -33.90
C ALA A 9 -5.62 -11.85 -33.73
N GLU A 10 -6.17 -12.99 -33.32
CA GLU A 10 -7.61 -13.13 -33.05
C GLU A 10 -8.06 -12.32 -31.84
N ASN A 11 -7.27 -12.25 -30.76
CA ASN A 11 -7.70 -11.64 -29.50
C ASN A 11 -7.18 -10.23 -29.24
N ILE A 12 -6.29 -9.70 -30.10
CA ILE A 12 -5.61 -8.42 -29.86
C ILE A 12 -6.58 -7.24 -29.67
N HIS A 13 -7.69 -7.25 -30.41
CA HIS A 13 -8.72 -6.21 -30.35
C HIS A 13 -9.42 -6.16 -28.98
N ARG A 14 -9.43 -7.27 -28.25
CA ARG A 14 -9.98 -7.38 -26.89
C ARG A 14 -8.91 -7.15 -25.82
N TRP A 15 -7.74 -7.78 -25.97
CA TRP A 15 -6.68 -7.71 -24.96
C TRP A 15 -6.05 -6.34 -24.87
N LEU A 16 -5.84 -5.65 -25.99
CA LEU A 16 -5.16 -4.34 -25.97
C LEU A 16 -5.93 -3.30 -25.14
N PRO A 17 -7.25 -3.10 -25.32
CA PRO A 17 -8.04 -2.23 -24.45
C PRO A 17 -8.04 -2.67 -22.97
N GLU A 18 -8.18 -3.97 -22.70
CA GLU A 18 -8.17 -4.50 -21.33
C GLU A 18 -6.81 -4.25 -20.64
N LEU A 19 -5.70 -4.55 -21.32
CA LEU A 19 -4.35 -4.31 -20.81
C LEU A 19 -4.09 -2.82 -20.55
N LEU A 20 -4.54 -1.93 -21.45
CA LEU A 20 -4.43 -0.49 -21.24
C LEU A 20 -5.26 -0.05 -20.02
N TYR A 21 -6.49 -0.55 -19.88
CA TYR A 21 -7.34 -0.25 -18.73
C TYR A 21 -6.70 -0.69 -17.40
N TYR A 22 -6.18 -1.91 -17.32
CA TYR A 22 -5.52 -2.40 -16.11
C TYR A 22 -4.17 -1.72 -15.85
N SER A 23 -3.42 -1.36 -16.90
CA SER A 23 -2.19 -0.57 -16.76
C SER A 23 -2.48 0.80 -16.13
N LEU A 24 -3.51 1.49 -16.61
CA LEU A 24 -3.96 2.75 -16.01
C LEU A 24 -4.44 2.56 -14.58
N THR A 25 -5.08 1.44 -14.27
CA THR A 25 -5.51 1.11 -12.91
C THR A 25 -4.31 0.92 -11.98
N THR A 26 -3.27 0.22 -12.41
CA THR A 26 -2.01 0.09 -11.66
C THR A 26 -1.37 1.45 -11.40
N LEU A 27 -1.32 2.33 -12.39
CA LEU A 27 -0.79 3.70 -12.21
C LEU A 27 -1.62 4.50 -11.19
N LYS A 28 -2.95 4.38 -11.21
CA LYS A 28 -3.82 5.02 -10.22
C LYS A 28 -3.57 4.50 -8.81
N ILE A 29 -3.45 3.18 -8.63
CA ILE A 29 -3.14 2.56 -7.34
C ILE A 29 -1.77 3.04 -6.86
N ALA A 30 -0.76 3.03 -7.73
CA ALA A 30 0.59 3.50 -7.40
C ALA A 30 0.60 4.97 -6.97
N ALA A 31 -0.05 5.86 -7.72
CA ALA A 31 -0.11 7.28 -7.40
C ALA A 31 -0.80 7.54 -6.04
N ILE A 32 -1.98 6.95 -5.83
CA ILE A 32 -2.75 7.16 -4.59
C ILE A 32 -2.01 6.55 -3.40
N SER A 33 -1.52 5.32 -3.52
CA SER A 33 -0.78 4.66 -2.44
C SER A 33 0.49 5.40 -2.08
N PHE A 34 1.21 5.97 -3.06
CA PHE A 34 2.42 6.74 -2.82
C PHE A 34 2.13 8.06 -2.09
N ILE A 35 1.07 8.79 -2.47
CA ILE A 35 0.65 10.01 -1.77
C ILE A 35 0.31 9.71 -0.30
N LEU A 36 -0.46 8.64 -0.07
CA LEU A 36 -0.80 8.19 1.29
C LEU A 36 0.43 7.70 2.06
N ALA A 37 1.35 6.99 1.40
CA ALA A 37 2.60 6.55 1.99
C ALA A 37 3.47 7.71 2.45
N ILE A 38 3.54 8.81 1.70
CA ILE A 38 4.24 10.03 2.12
C ILE A 38 3.60 10.59 3.40
N ALA A 39 2.27 10.69 3.43
CA ALA A 39 1.55 11.21 4.59
C ALA A 39 1.77 10.33 5.84
N PHE A 40 1.61 9.01 5.73
CA PHE A 40 1.88 8.08 6.83
C PHE A 40 3.34 8.05 7.22
N GLY A 41 4.25 8.03 6.25
CA GLY A 41 5.69 8.02 6.50
C GLY A 41 6.12 9.24 7.29
N LEU A 42 5.68 10.43 6.90
CA LEU A 42 6.00 11.66 7.61
C LEU A 42 5.41 11.66 9.02
N LEU A 43 4.15 11.25 9.18
CA LEU A 43 3.50 11.14 10.48
C LEU A 43 4.28 10.23 11.43
N PHE A 44 4.60 9.00 10.98
CA PHE A 44 5.29 8.03 11.82
C PHE A 44 6.77 8.38 12.06
N ALA A 45 7.44 9.05 11.12
CA ALA A 45 8.79 9.58 11.34
C ALA A 45 8.81 10.61 12.49
N LEU A 46 7.87 11.57 12.46
CA LEU A 46 7.74 12.58 13.51
C LEU A 46 7.35 11.97 14.86
N MET A 47 6.45 10.98 14.86
CA MET A 47 6.11 10.23 16.08
C MET A 47 7.33 9.47 16.63
N ARG A 48 8.17 8.90 15.77
CA ARG A 48 9.36 8.14 16.17
C ARG A 48 10.46 9.03 16.76
N THR A 49 10.59 10.28 16.31
CA THR A 49 11.52 11.27 16.90
C THR A 49 10.96 11.98 18.13
N SER A 50 9.72 11.69 18.53
CA SER A 50 9.09 12.29 19.69
C SER A 50 9.84 11.96 21.00
N PRO A 51 9.96 12.93 21.94
CA PRO A 51 10.48 12.66 23.28
C PRO A 51 9.52 11.77 24.10
N ASN A 52 8.23 11.75 23.78
CA ASN A 52 7.25 10.94 24.49
C ASN A 52 7.43 9.45 24.15
N ARG A 53 7.82 8.66 25.15
CA ARG A 53 8.06 7.21 25.03
C ARG A 53 6.87 6.42 24.47
N TRP A 54 5.64 6.84 24.74
CA TRP A 54 4.44 6.12 24.28
C TRP A 54 4.19 6.35 22.79
N ILE A 55 4.28 7.61 22.35
CA ILE A 55 4.12 8.00 20.94
C ILE A 55 5.21 7.34 20.10
N ARG A 56 6.45 7.40 20.58
CA ARG A 56 7.58 6.73 19.94
C ARG A 56 7.39 5.21 19.89
N GLY A 57 6.90 4.60 20.96
CA GLY A 57 6.61 3.17 21.02
C GLY A 57 5.60 2.72 19.97
N ILE A 58 4.51 3.48 19.77
CA ILE A 58 3.50 3.20 18.74
C ILE A 58 4.12 3.25 17.34
N ALA A 59 4.93 4.28 17.05
CA ALA A 59 5.58 4.42 15.75
C ALA A 59 6.58 3.28 15.48
N VAL A 60 7.40 2.92 16.47
CA VAL A 60 8.32 1.79 16.36
C VAL A 60 7.55 0.49 16.10
N ALA A 61 6.50 0.20 16.89
CA ALA A 61 5.70 -1.00 16.69
C ALA A 61 5.10 -1.08 15.28
N TYR A 62 4.49 0.01 14.79
CA TYR A 62 3.97 0.08 13.43
C TYR A 62 5.07 -0.20 12.38
N ILE A 63 6.20 0.51 12.45
CA ILE A 63 7.27 0.41 11.44
C ILE A 63 7.86 -1.01 11.42
N GLU A 64 8.20 -1.56 12.60
CA GLU A 64 8.84 -2.88 12.69
C GLU A 64 7.89 -4.00 12.27
N ILE A 65 6.61 -3.96 12.69
CA ILE A 65 5.61 -4.97 12.28
C ILE A 65 5.38 -4.92 10.77
N VAL A 66 5.11 -3.74 10.22
CA VAL A 66 4.75 -3.61 8.81
C VAL A 66 5.91 -3.98 7.90
N ARG A 67 7.16 -3.64 8.26
CA ARG A 67 8.35 -4.01 7.49
C ARG A 67 8.74 -5.49 7.65
N GLY A 68 8.33 -6.12 8.75
CA GLY A 68 8.55 -7.54 9.00
C GLY A 68 7.55 -8.46 8.29
N LEU A 69 6.40 -7.94 7.85
CA LEU A 69 5.37 -8.70 7.15
C LEU A 69 5.64 -8.80 5.64
N PRO A 70 5.46 -9.98 5.02
CA PRO A 70 5.38 -10.06 3.56
C PRO A 70 4.25 -9.17 3.05
N ILE A 71 4.50 -8.37 2.00
CA ILE A 71 3.52 -7.42 1.48
C ILE A 71 2.17 -8.08 1.14
N VAL A 72 2.20 -9.31 0.61
CA VAL A 72 0.99 -10.07 0.30
C VAL A 72 0.18 -10.36 1.57
N VAL A 73 0.84 -10.76 2.66
CA VAL A 73 0.18 -10.99 3.96
C VAL A 73 -0.46 -9.69 4.47
N LEU A 74 0.26 -8.57 4.37
CA LEU A 74 -0.29 -7.26 4.78
C LEU A 74 -1.52 -6.89 3.94
N LEU A 75 -1.47 -7.07 2.62
CA LEU A 75 -2.62 -6.81 1.73
C LEU A 75 -3.83 -7.67 2.11
N TYR A 76 -3.60 -8.94 2.43
CA TYR A 76 -4.66 -9.83 2.91
C TYR A 76 -5.25 -9.35 4.25
N ILE A 77 -4.42 -8.99 5.22
CA ILE A 77 -4.89 -8.48 6.51
C ILE A 77 -5.69 -7.19 6.29
N VAL A 78 -5.16 -6.23 5.54
CA VAL A 78 -5.81 -4.94 5.28
C VAL A 78 -7.14 -5.11 4.57
N TYR A 79 -7.26 -6.03 3.61
CA TYR A 79 -8.49 -6.20 2.86
C TYR A 79 -9.54 -7.06 3.58
N PHE A 80 -9.14 -8.17 4.19
CA PHE A 80 -10.07 -9.17 4.72
C PHE A 80 -10.35 -9.04 6.22
N ALA A 81 -9.41 -8.54 7.03
CA ALA A 81 -9.60 -8.49 8.48
C ALA A 81 -10.62 -7.41 8.93
N PRO A 82 -10.60 -6.15 8.42
CA PRO A 82 -11.48 -5.12 8.94
C PRO A 82 -12.98 -5.45 8.83
N PRO A 83 -13.49 -5.98 7.70
CA PRO A 83 -14.90 -6.38 7.60
C PRO A 83 -15.32 -7.49 8.58
N GLN A 84 -14.38 -8.38 8.94
CA GLN A 84 -14.64 -9.45 9.91
C GLN A 84 -14.61 -8.95 11.35
N LEU A 85 -13.73 -7.99 11.65
CA LEU A 85 -13.58 -7.42 12.99
C LEU A 85 -14.68 -6.40 13.32
N PHE A 86 -15.19 -5.68 12.33
CA PHE A 86 -16.25 -4.69 12.51
C PHE A 86 -17.40 -4.93 11.51
N PRO A 87 -18.16 -6.02 11.67
CA PRO A 87 -19.21 -6.40 10.72
C PRO A 87 -20.36 -5.38 10.65
N ASP A 88 -20.56 -4.58 11.70
CA ASP A 88 -21.64 -3.59 11.79
C ASP A 88 -21.37 -2.30 10.99
N LEU A 89 -20.14 -2.12 10.47
CA LEU A 89 -19.80 -0.95 9.64
C LEU A 89 -20.20 -1.15 8.17
N ASN A 90 -20.47 -0.05 7.47
CA ASN A 90 -20.69 -0.09 6.03
C ASN A 90 -19.34 -0.17 5.28
N TRP A 91 -19.09 -1.32 4.64
CA TRP A 91 -17.87 -1.62 3.87
C TRP A 91 -18.02 -1.42 2.36
N GLN A 92 -19.13 -0.86 1.85
CA GLN A 92 -19.36 -0.70 0.41
C GLN A 92 -18.29 0.13 -0.31
N TRP A 93 -17.66 1.07 0.39
CA TRP A 93 -16.56 1.88 -0.14
C TRP A 93 -15.21 1.14 -0.16
N PHE A 94 -15.08 0.05 0.61
CA PHE A 94 -13.83 -0.68 0.80
C PHE A 94 -13.71 -1.87 -0.16
N ASN A 95 -13.48 -1.56 -1.43
CA ASN A 95 -13.27 -2.55 -2.49
C ASN A 95 -11.78 -2.89 -2.69
N ALA A 96 -11.49 -3.84 -3.59
CA ALA A 96 -10.14 -4.30 -3.88
C ALA A 96 -9.16 -3.18 -4.28
N PHE A 97 -9.63 -2.15 -4.99
CA PHE A 97 -8.80 -1.00 -5.34
C PHE A 97 -8.38 -0.21 -4.08
N SER A 98 -9.34 0.12 -3.22
CA SER A 98 -9.07 0.85 -1.97
C SER A 98 -8.22 0.04 -0.98
N GLY A 99 -8.48 -1.27 -0.87
CA GLY A 99 -7.69 -2.17 -0.03
C GLY A 99 -6.24 -2.29 -0.52
N ALA A 100 -6.04 -2.43 -1.83
CA ALA A 100 -4.71 -2.44 -2.42
C ALA A 100 -3.99 -1.11 -2.21
N ALA A 101 -4.66 0.02 -2.47
CA ALA A 101 -4.09 1.35 -2.27
C ALA A 101 -3.67 1.58 -0.81
N LEU A 102 -4.54 1.21 0.15
CA LEU A 102 -4.26 1.36 1.58
C LEU A 102 -3.15 0.43 2.06
N GLY A 103 -3.16 -0.86 1.67
CA GLY A 103 -2.12 -1.80 2.09
C GLY A 103 -0.73 -1.43 1.54
N LEU A 104 -0.67 -1.01 0.27
CA LEU A 104 0.56 -0.47 -0.31
C LEU A 104 0.99 0.84 0.37
N ALA A 105 0.05 1.71 0.72
CA ALA A 105 0.34 2.95 1.44
C ALA A 105 0.90 2.71 2.83
N LEU A 106 0.37 1.74 3.58
CA LEU A 106 0.88 1.38 4.91
C LEU A 106 2.30 0.81 4.80
N HIS A 107 2.53 -0.13 3.89
CA HIS A 107 3.87 -0.68 3.67
C HIS A 107 4.87 0.38 3.22
N GLY A 108 4.51 1.16 2.20
CA GLY A 108 5.34 2.27 1.70
C GLY A 108 5.57 3.33 2.77
N GLY A 109 4.56 3.63 3.60
CA GLY A 109 4.66 4.59 4.70
C GLY A 109 5.62 4.13 5.78
N ALA A 110 5.67 2.84 6.13
CA ALA A 110 6.66 2.33 7.06
C ALA A 110 8.10 2.45 6.53
N ILE A 111 8.30 2.23 5.22
CA ILE A 111 9.60 2.43 4.57
C ILE A 111 9.97 3.92 4.54
N LEU A 112 9.04 4.78 4.11
CA LEU A 112 9.26 6.23 4.05
C LEU A 112 9.47 6.85 5.43
N ALA A 113 8.86 6.31 6.48
CA ALA A 113 9.10 6.74 7.85
C ALA A 113 10.57 6.62 8.24
N GLU A 114 11.25 5.53 7.85
CA GLU A 114 12.68 5.39 8.09
C GLU A 114 13.51 6.38 7.27
N VAL A 115 13.16 6.58 5.99
CA VAL A 115 13.86 7.54 5.13
C VAL A 115 13.75 8.96 5.70
N PHE A 116 12.55 9.38 6.10
CA PHE A 116 12.34 10.69 6.70
C PHE A 116 13.02 10.83 8.06
N ARG A 117 12.96 9.80 8.92
CA ARG A 117 13.65 9.81 10.21
C ARG A 117 15.16 10.00 10.01
N SER A 118 15.78 9.22 9.12
CA SER A 118 17.20 9.36 8.79
C SER A 118 17.53 10.74 8.22
N GLY A 119 16.64 11.32 7.41
CA GLY A 119 16.80 12.69 6.93
C GLY A 119 16.73 13.74 8.04
N ILE A 120 15.82 13.58 9.01
CA ILE A 120 15.70 14.46 10.18
C ILE A 120 16.94 14.36 11.06
N GLU A 121 17.41 13.14 11.34
CA GLU A 121 18.60 12.88 12.16
C GLU A 121 19.90 13.39 11.50
N ALA A 122 19.99 13.45 10.18
CA ALA A 122 21.17 13.95 9.50
C ALA A 122 21.41 15.47 9.69
N LEU A 123 20.38 16.22 10.12
CA LEU A 123 20.45 17.66 10.34
C LEU A 123 20.65 18.04 11.82
N HIS A 124 20.58 17.07 12.72
CA HIS A 124 20.83 17.23 14.16
C HIS A 124 22.18 16.62 14.54
#